data_AF-A0A7Y0N352-F1
#
_entry.id   AF-A0A7Y0N352-F1
#
_cell.length_a   1.000
_cell.length_b   1.000
_cell.length_c   1.000
_cell.angle_alpha   90.00
_cell.angle_beta   90.00
_cell.angle_gamma   90.00
#
_symmetry.space_group_name_H-M   'P 1'
#
loop_
_entity.id
_entity.type
_entity.pdbx_description
1 polymer ?
#
loop_
_entity_poly.entity_id
_entity_poly.type
_entity_poly.pdbx_seq_one_letter_code
_entity_poly.pdbx_strand_id
1 'polypeptide(L)' 'LAYWVNPEFWGQGLATQMCKALLSHVRSSGYQGSIWAGVHSWNGRSSSVLKKLGFEQIVSNSENTAEYSLEIVC' A
#
# COMPACT_ATOMS: atom_id res chain seq x y z
N LEU A 1 0.91 5.96 -0.58
CA LEU A 1 -0.37 5.35 -0.18
C LEU A 1 -0.39 5.19 1.32
N ALA A 2 -1.43 5.73 1.97
CA ALA A 2 -1.68 5.56 3.40
C ALA A 2 -3.17 5.23 3.61
N TYR A 3 -3.48 4.51 4.69
CA TYR A 3 -4.84 4.11 5.02
C TYR A 3 -4.92 3.74 6.50
N TRP A 4 -6.13 3.79 7.02
CA TRP A 4 -6.45 3.34 8.37
C TRP A 4 -7.85 2.74 8.38
N VAL A 5 -8.04 1.69 9.18
CA VAL A 5 -9.33 1.04 9.39
C VAL A 5 -9.47 0.90 10.90
N ASN A 6 -10.66 1.19 11.44
CA ASN A 6 -10.93 0.95 12.85
C ASN A 6 -10.67 -0.55 13.19
N PRO A 7 -9.93 -0.85 14.27
CA PRO A 7 -9.64 -2.23 14.71
C PRO A 7 -10.83 -3.19 14.74
N GLU A 8 -12.04 -2.70 15.04
CA GLU A 8 -13.27 -3.51 15.07
C GLU A 8 -13.59 -4.17 13.72
N PHE A 9 -13.10 -3.60 12.61
CA PHE A 9 -13.35 -4.11 11.26
C PHE A 9 -12.12 -4.74 10.60
N TRP A 10 -11.07 -5.02 11.37
CA TRP A 10 -9.89 -5.73 10.86
C TRP A 10 -10.22 -7.18 10.48
N GLY A 11 -9.38 -7.77 9.62
CA GLY A 11 -9.56 -9.16 9.15
C GLY A 11 -10.59 -9.35 8.03
N GLN A 12 -11.39 -8.32 7.72
CA GLN A 12 -12.45 -8.39 6.69
C GLN A 12 -11.98 -7.99 5.28
N GLY A 13 -10.69 -7.65 5.11
CA GLY A 13 -10.12 -7.25 3.82
C GLY A 13 -10.43 -5.81 3.38
N LEU A 14 -11.07 -5.00 4.24
CA LEU A 14 -11.47 -3.61 3.91
C LEU A 14 -10.30 -2.74 3.43
N ALA A 15 -9.15 -2.78 4.13
CA ALA A 15 -7.97 -2.02 3.72
C ALA A 15 -7.52 -2.35 2.29
N THR A 16 -7.49 -3.64 1.93
CA THR A 16 -7.16 -4.08 0.58
C THR A 16 -8.19 -3.59 -0.44
N GLN A 17 -9.49 -3.67 -0.13
CA GLN A 17 -10.54 -3.19 -1.03
C GLN A 17 -10.46 -1.68 -1.27
N MET A 18 -10.35 -0.88 -0.20
CA MET A 18 -10.24 0.58 -0.28
C MET A 18 -9.01 0.99 -1.11
N CYS A 19 -7.86 0.41 -0.81
CA CYS A 19 -6.63 0.74 -1.54
C CYS A 19 -6.71 0.28 -3.00
N LYS A 20 -7.29 -0.88 -3.30
CA LYS A 20 -7.49 -1.34 -4.69
C LYS A 20 -8.38 -0.37 -5.47
N ALA A 21 -9.47 0.11 -4.87
CA ALA A 21 -10.37 1.08 -5.48
C ALA A 21 -9.63 2.41 -5.76
N LEU A 22 -8.86 2.92 -4.80
CA LEU A 22 -8.04 4.11 -4.97
C LEU A 22 -7.00 3.94 -6.10
N LEU A 23 -6.26 2.82 -6.11
CA LEU A 23 -5.29 2.54 -7.18
C LEU A 23 -5.95 2.45 -8.55
N SER A 24 -7.14 1.85 -8.63
CA SER A 24 -7.93 1.81 -9.87
C SER A 24 -8.32 3.22 -10.33
N HIS A 25 -8.73 4.08 -9.41
CA HIS A 25 -9.07 5.46 -9.71
C HIS A 25 -7.85 6.23 -10.23
N VAL A 26 -6.70 6.10 -9.56
CA VAL A 26 -5.43 6.74 -9.97
C VAL A 26 -5.01 6.29 -11.37
N ARG A 27 -5.13 4.99 -11.68
CA ARG A 27 -4.89 4.49 -13.05
C ARG A 27 -5.84 5.13 -14.07
N SER A 28 -7.13 5.17 -13.74
CA SER A 28 -8.16 5.74 -14.62
C SER A 28 -8.03 7.26 -14.82
N SER A 29 -7.40 7.98 -13.89
CA SER A 29 -7.13 9.41 -14.03
C SER A 29 -5.94 9.70 -14.94
N GLY A 30 -5.31 8.67 -15.52
CA GLY A 30 -4.16 8.81 -16.42
C GLY A 30 -2.83 9.06 -15.69
N TYR A 31 -2.78 8.85 -14.38
CA TYR A 31 -1.52 8.96 -13.65
C TYR A 31 -0.55 7.85 -14.10
N GLN A 32 0.68 8.26 -14.41
CA GLN A 32 1.80 7.37 -14.70
C GLN A 32 2.94 7.69 -13.73
N GLY A 33 3.52 6.66 -13.14
CA GLY A 33 4.63 6.78 -12.22
C GLY A 33 4.47 5.94 -10.96
N SER A 34 5.30 6.27 -9.98
CA SER A 34 5.53 5.45 -8.79
C SER A 34 4.63 5.85 -7.62
N ILE A 35 3.91 4.89 -7.05
CA ILE A 35 3.20 5.07 -5.79
C ILE A 35 4.05 4.49 -4.66
N TRP A 36 4.49 5.35 -3.76
CA TRP A 36 5.27 4.96 -2.59
C TRP A 36 4.41 4.72 -1.35
N ALA A 37 4.80 3.80 -0.46
CA ALA A 37 4.22 3.61 0.86
C ALA A 37 5.26 3.16 1.90
N GLY A 38 5.29 3.83 3.05
CA GLY A 38 6.09 3.44 4.21
C GLY A 38 5.26 2.66 5.24
N VAL A 39 5.86 1.62 5.83
CA VAL A 39 5.24 0.79 6.88
C VAL A 39 6.23 0.58 8.01
N HIS A 40 5.85 0.91 9.24
CA HIS A 40 6.66 0.56 10.40
C HIS A 40 6.86 -0.96 10.51
N SER A 41 8.05 -1.39 10.93
CA SER A 41 8.45 -2.81 11.02
C SER A 41 7.48 -3.69 11.83
N TRP A 42 6.86 -3.13 12.88
CA TRP A 42 5.86 -3.82 13.70
C TRP A 42 4.50 -4.00 13.00
N ASN A 43 4.22 -3.27 11.93
CA ASN A 43 2.93 -3.24 11.26
C ASN A 43 2.85 -4.24 10.10
N GLY A 44 2.96 -5.53 10.43
CA GLY A 44 2.84 -6.61 9.44
C GLY A 44 1.49 -6.67 8.72
N ARG A 45 0.43 -6.08 9.30
CA ARG A 45 -0.90 -5.99 8.67
C ARG A 45 -0.86 -5.08 7.45
N SER A 46 -0.27 -3.89 7.57
CA SER A 46 -0.11 -2.99 6.43
C SER A 46 0.84 -3.55 5.37
N SER A 47 1.95 -4.17 5.77
CA SER A 47 2.84 -4.85 4.81
C SER A 47 2.10 -5.94 4.02
N SER A 48 1.22 -6.70 4.66
CA SER A 48 0.43 -7.74 3.99
C SER A 48 -0.57 -7.16 2.99
N VAL A 49 -1.17 -6.01 3.28
CA VAL A 49 -2.07 -5.31 2.35
C VAL A 49 -1.29 -4.83 1.13
N LEU A 50 -0.11 -4.19 1.32
CA LEU A 50 0.72 -3.70 0.22
C LEU A 50 1.16 -4.85 -0.71
N LYS A 51 1.63 -5.97 -0.14
CA LYS A 51 1.98 -7.17 -0.92
C LYS A 51 0.81 -7.70 -1.77
N LYS A 52 -0.41 -7.75 -1.20
CA LYS A 52 -1.62 -8.17 -1.93
C LYS A 52 -1.99 -7.24 -3.08
N LEU A 53 -1.57 -5.97 -3.02
CA LEU A 53 -1.85 -4.97 -4.05
C LEU A 53 -0.75 -4.90 -5.13
N GLY A 54 0.29 -5.75 -5.02
CA GLY A 54 1.40 -5.79 -5.97
C GLY A 54 2.51 -4.78 -5.68
N PHE A 55 2.53 -4.16 -4.49
CA PHE A 55 3.68 -3.35 -4.11
C PHE A 55 4.89 -4.24 -3.83
N GLU A 56 6.05 -3.79 -4.30
CA GLU A 56 7.34 -4.41 -4.04
C GLU A 56 8.09 -3.63 -2.96
N GLN A 57 8.80 -4.34 -2.09
CA GLN A 57 9.61 -3.70 -1.07
C GLN A 57 10.89 -3.16 -1.73
N ILE A 58 11.22 -1.90 -1.47
CA ILE A 58 12.43 -1.25 -1.95
C ILE A 58 13.46 -1.11 -0.82
N VAL A 59 14.71 -0.82 -1.19
CA VAL A 59 15.77 -0.52 -0.23
C VAL A 59 15.38 0.75 0.54
N SER A 60 15.25 0.64 1.86
CA SER A 60 15.05 1.77 2.76
C SER A 60 16.29 1.98 3.61
N ASN A 61 16.61 3.24 3.88
CA ASN A 61 17.66 3.63 4.84
C ASN A 61 17.13 3.73 6.28
N SER A 62 15.84 3.45 6.52
CA SER A 62 15.23 3.51 7.85
C SER A 62 15.32 2.15 8.54
N GLU A 63 15.87 2.13 9.76
CA GLU A 63 15.95 0.89 10.56
C GLU A 63 14.57 0.33 10.95
N ASN A 64 13.56 1.20 11.09
CA ASN A 64 12.25 0.85 11.64
C ASN A 64 11.09 0.98 10.65
N THR A 65 11.37 1.30 9.39
CA THR A 65 10.35 1.51 8.36
C THR A 65 10.73 0.75 7.11
N ALA A 66 9.87 -0.16 6.68
CA ALA A 66 9.96 -0.77 5.37
C ALA A 66 9.29 0.16 4.34
N GLU A 67 9.92 0.34 3.20
CA GLU A 67 9.39 1.15 2.11
C GLU A 67 8.98 0.25 0.95
N TYR A 68 7.89 0.65 0.29
CA TYR A 68 7.28 -0.10 -0.79
C TYR A 68 6.97 0.82 -1.97
N SER A 69 7.09 0.28 -3.18
CA SER A 69 6.75 0.97 -4.42
C SER A 69 5.82 0.12 -5.28
N LEU A 70 4.93 0.80 -6.02
CA LEU A 70 4.13 0.21 -7.09
C LEU A 70 4.21 1.15 -8.29
N GLU A 71 4.78 0.66 -9.39
CA GLU A 71 4.78 1.38 -10.66
C GLU A 71 3.41 1.27 -11.36
N ILE A 72 2.93 2.40 -11.84
CA ILE A 72 1.78 2.49 -12.73
C ILE A 72 2.27 2.90 -14.12
N VAL A 73 2.19 1.95 -15.04
CA VAL A 73 2.46 2.11 -16.47
C VAL A 73 1.18 1.93 -17.28
N CYS A 74 1.07 2.65 -18.40
CA CYS A 74 -0.06 2.57 -19.34
C CYS A 74 -0.14 1.24 -20.07
#